data_AF-K0NER1-F1
#
_entry.id   AF-K0NER1-F1
#
_cell.length_a   1.000
_cell.length_b   1.000
_cell.length_c   1.000
_cell.angle_alpha   90.00
_cell.angle_beta   90.00
_cell.angle_gamma   90.00
#
_symmetry.space_group_name_H-M   'P 1'
#
loop_
_entity.id
_entity.type
_entity.pdbx_description
1 polymer ?
#
loop_
_entity_poly.entity_id
_entity_poly.type
_entity_poly.pdbx_seq_one_letter_code
_entity_poly.pdbx_strand_id
1 'polypeptide(L)'
;MKTPLQAFINWFDNVPVSLRKYLAHIFRICTTDDTSHMAALPEQSLEGFRNWAVKTDFPLRIAARMFYIRSVFDMVILHYKEILAGDEFCHLASEKDNIVQISSKQWEEIFKSWIDLRRKEMADTYIHSWASGMIKLQMEAK
;
A
#
# COMPACT_ATOMS: atom_id res chain seq x y z
N MET A 1 11.15 17.96 5.25
CA MET A 1 11.30 16.61 4.68
C MET A 1 10.01 15.85 4.94
N LYS A 2 9.36 15.25 3.93
CA LYS A 2 8.16 14.43 4.16
C LYS A 2 8.59 13.11 4.82
N THR A 3 7.81 12.58 5.76
CA THR A 3 8.08 11.23 6.28
C THR A 3 7.77 10.19 5.20
N PRO A 4 8.41 9.00 5.20
CA PRO A 4 8.08 7.92 4.27
C PRO A 4 6.59 7.57 4.29
N LEU A 5 5.97 7.55 5.48
CA LEU A 5 4.54 7.31 5.65
C LEU A 5 3.70 8.40 4.98
N GLN A 6 4.03 9.68 5.17
CA GLN A 6 3.32 10.77 4.51
C GLN A 6 3.48 10.70 2.98
N ALA A 7 4.65 10.33 2.48
CA ALA A 7 4.86 10.16 1.04
C ALA A 7 3.96 9.03 0.49
N PHE A 8 3.94 7.88 1.17
CA PHE A 8 3.08 6.77 0.83
C PHE A 8 1.58 7.14 0.87
N ILE A 9 1.09 7.74 1.95
CA ILE A 9 -0.33 8.10 2.07
C ILE A 9 -0.75 9.11 1.00
N ASN A 10 0.10 10.10 0.73
CA ASN A 10 -0.17 11.07 -0.34
C ASN A 10 -0.26 10.38 -1.70
N TRP A 11 0.62 9.42 -2.00
CA TRP A 11 0.53 8.65 -3.23
C TRP A 11 -0.73 7.79 -3.25
N PHE A 12 -0.98 7.02 -2.18
CA PHE A 12 -2.10 6.10 -2.07
C PHE A 12 -3.44 6.80 -2.25
N ASP A 13 -3.60 8.00 -1.69
CA ASP A 13 -4.86 8.75 -1.77
C ASP A 13 -5.18 9.28 -3.19
N ASN A 14 -4.16 9.38 -4.05
CA ASN A 14 -4.32 9.71 -5.46
C ASN A 14 -4.60 8.48 -6.35
N VAL A 15 -4.49 7.27 -5.81
CA VAL A 15 -4.83 6.03 -6.52
C VAL A 15 -6.36 5.93 -6.69
N PRO A 16 -6.90 5.43 -7.82
CA PRO A 16 -8.32 5.16 -7.99
C PRO A 16 -8.91 4.36 -6.82
N VAL A 17 -10.12 4.73 -6.38
CA VAL A 17 -10.75 4.14 -5.18
C VAL A 17 -10.89 2.62 -5.30
N SER A 18 -11.26 2.11 -6.49
CA SER A 18 -11.35 0.67 -6.76
C SER A 18 -10.01 -0.03 -6.53
N LEU A 19 -8.91 0.54 -7.03
CA LEU A 19 -7.58 0.00 -6.84
C LEU A 19 -7.10 0.10 -5.39
N ARG A 20 -7.41 1.20 -4.69
CA ARG A 20 -7.11 1.32 -3.26
C ARG A 20 -7.77 0.22 -2.43
N LYS A 21 -9.06 -0.04 -2.68
CA LYS A 21 -9.81 -1.11 -2.02
C LYS A 21 -9.17 -2.48 -2.31
N TYR A 22 -8.83 -2.74 -3.57
CA TYR A 22 -8.15 -3.97 -3.97
C TYR A 22 -6.80 -4.14 -3.28
N LEU A 23 -5.92 -3.14 -3.34
CA LEU A 23 -4.60 -3.17 -2.71
C LEU A 23 -4.69 -3.35 -1.19
N ALA A 24 -5.62 -2.66 -0.53
CA ALA A 24 -5.86 -2.82 0.90
C ALA A 24 -6.38 -4.23 1.25
N HIS A 25 -7.22 -4.81 0.40
CA HIS A 25 -7.75 -6.15 0.60
C HIS A 25 -6.66 -7.23 0.42
N ILE A 26 -5.85 -7.15 -0.65
CA ILE A 26 -4.69 -8.04 -0.83
C ILE A 26 -3.70 -7.88 0.33
N PHE A 27 -3.39 -6.64 0.73
CA PHE A 27 -2.56 -6.38 1.91
C PHE A 27 -3.07 -7.11 3.14
N ARG A 28 -4.37 -7.01 3.43
CA ARG A 28 -4.99 -7.69 4.58
C ARG A 28 -4.86 -9.20 4.48
N ILE A 29 -5.18 -9.80 3.33
CA ILE A 29 -5.08 -11.26 3.11
C ILE A 29 -3.64 -11.74 3.32
N CYS A 30 -2.65 -11.03 2.77
CA CYS A 30 -1.25 -11.43 2.84
C CYS A 30 -0.61 -11.24 4.23
N THR A 31 -1.24 -10.48 5.13
CA THR A 31 -0.65 -10.09 6.42
C THR A 31 -1.45 -10.53 7.63
N THR A 32 -2.58 -11.20 7.45
CA THR A 32 -3.42 -11.68 8.53
C THR A 32 -3.24 -13.18 8.77
N ASP A 33 -3.15 -13.56 10.03
CA ASP A 33 -3.21 -14.97 10.45
C ASP A 33 -4.66 -15.42 10.73
N ASP A 34 -5.61 -14.49 10.72
CA ASP A 34 -7.03 -14.75 10.99
C ASP A 34 -7.80 -14.90 9.68
N THR A 35 -8.28 -16.10 9.40
CA THR A 35 -9.02 -16.42 8.17
C THR A 35 -10.37 -15.70 8.09
N SER A 36 -10.95 -15.26 9.21
CA SER A 36 -12.18 -14.46 9.21
C SER A 36 -12.00 -13.12 8.49
N HIS A 37 -10.77 -12.59 8.49
CA HIS A 37 -10.41 -11.35 7.83
C HIS A 37 -10.21 -11.50 6.31
N MET A 38 -10.10 -12.72 5.80
CA MET A 38 -10.04 -12.99 4.36
C MET A 38 -11.40 -12.81 3.68
N ALA A 39 -12.50 -13.02 4.42
CA ALA A 39 -13.86 -12.81 3.93
C ALA A 39 -14.36 -11.35 4.09
N ALA A 40 -13.50 -10.44 4.56
CA ALA A 40 -13.87 -9.05 4.78
C ALA A 40 -14.20 -8.33 3.46
N LEU A 41 -15.24 -7.49 3.48
CA LEU A 41 -15.61 -6.69 2.33
C LEU A 41 -14.49 -5.69 1.96
N PRO A 42 -14.31 -5.34 0.67
CA PRO A 42 -13.25 -4.42 0.23
C PRO A 42 -13.22 -3.07 0.97
N GLU A 43 -14.38 -2.55 1.37
CA GLU A 43 -14.52 -1.32 2.18
C GLU A 43 -13.92 -1.49 3.57
N GLN A 44 -14.21 -2.61 4.23
CA GLN A 44 -13.68 -2.94 5.56
C GLN A 44 -12.17 -3.17 5.50
N SER A 45 -11.67 -3.73 4.40
CA SER A 45 -10.23 -3.84 4.15
C SER A 45 -9.57 -2.48 3.99
N LEU A 46 -10.18 -1.54 3.26
CA LEU A 46 -9.64 -0.19 3.09
C LEU A 46 -9.59 0.60 4.41
N GLU A 47 -10.67 0.56 5.19
CA GLU A 47 -10.72 1.20 6.51
C GLU A 47 -9.67 0.59 7.46
N GLY A 48 -9.63 -0.74 7.55
CA GLY A 48 -8.66 -1.45 8.37
C GLY A 48 -7.22 -1.14 7.97
N PHE A 49 -6.93 -1.10 6.67
CA PHE A 49 -5.62 -0.73 6.15
C PHE A 49 -5.23 0.70 6.53
N ARG A 50 -6.13 1.68 6.37
CA ARG A 50 -5.85 3.07 6.77
C ARG A 50 -5.56 3.19 8.26
N ASN A 51 -6.35 2.52 9.10
CA ASN A 51 -6.13 2.52 10.56
C ASN A 51 -4.77 1.91 10.93
N TRP A 52 -4.35 0.85 10.24
CA TRP A 52 -3.06 0.20 10.46
C TRP A 52 -1.88 1.04 9.92
N ALA A 53 -2.01 1.60 8.72
CA ALA A 53 -0.96 2.33 8.04
C ALA A 53 -0.67 3.68 8.72
N VAL A 54 -1.70 4.40 9.16
CA VAL A 54 -1.58 5.79 9.67
C VAL A 54 -1.18 5.86 11.15
N LYS A 55 -1.17 4.74 11.88
CA LYS A 55 -0.81 4.71 13.30
C LYS A 55 0.55 5.39 13.52
N THR A 56 0.62 6.49 14.23
CA THR A 56 1.89 7.12 14.60
C THR A 56 2.60 6.23 15.62
N ASP A 57 3.89 5.98 15.42
CA ASP A 57 4.64 5.03 16.23
C ASP A 57 6.13 5.38 16.24
N PHE A 58 6.94 4.62 16.97
CA PHE A 58 8.40 4.77 16.97
C PHE A 58 8.95 4.69 15.54
N PRO A 59 10.00 5.46 15.19
CA PRO A 59 10.54 5.53 13.83
C PRO A 59 10.85 4.16 13.23
N LEU A 60 11.39 3.24 14.04
CA LEU A 60 11.69 1.87 13.61
C LEU A 60 10.43 1.09 13.21
N ARG A 61 9.31 1.24 13.92
CA ARG A 61 8.04 0.58 13.58
C ARG A 61 7.38 1.20 12.35
N ILE A 62 7.57 2.50 12.11
CA ILE A 62 7.16 3.13 10.84
C ILE A 62 7.99 2.56 9.69
N ALA A 63 9.31 2.48 9.84
CA ALA A 63 10.20 1.90 8.83
C ALA A 63 9.79 0.47 8.49
N ALA A 64 9.59 -0.39 9.51
CA ALA A 64 9.13 -1.78 9.31
C ALA A 64 7.81 -1.85 8.53
N ARG A 65 6.83 -1.00 8.86
CA ARG A 65 5.56 -0.95 8.13
C ARG A 65 5.74 -0.55 6.67
N MET A 66 6.64 0.39 6.37
CA MET A 66 6.93 0.75 4.98
C MET A 66 7.50 -0.44 4.19
N PHE A 67 8.33 -1.29 4.82
CA PHE A 67 8.78 -2.53 4.19
C PHE A 67 7.62 -3.48 3.89
N TYR A 68 6.70 -3.71 4.84
CA TYR A 68 5.53 -4.57 4.61
C TYR A 68 4.65 -4.06 3.47
N ILE A 69 4.30 -2.78 3.51
CA ILE A 69 3.48 -2.14 2.46
C ILE A 69 4.18 -2.30 1.11
N ARG A 70 5.47 -1.97 1.04
CA ARG A 70 6.24 -2.07 -0.20
C ARG A 70 6.24 -3.48 -0.75
N SER A 71 6.52 -4.49 0.07
CA SER A 71 6.57 -5.89 -0.37
C SER A 71 5.25 -6.36 -0.99
N VAL A 72 4.12 -6.08 -0.34
CA VAL A 72 2.81 -6.49 -0.86
C VAL A 72 2.43 -5.69 -2.10
N PHE A 73 2.66 -4.37 -2.09
CA PHE A 73 2.30 -3.52 -3.21
C PHE A 73 3.17 -3.79 -4.43
N ASP A 74 4.44 -4.11 -4.26
CA ASP A 74 5.31 -4.57 -5.34
C ASP A 74 4.79 -5.86 -5.97
N MET A 75 4.40 -6.85 -5.14
CA MET A 75 3.84 -8.10 -5.64
C MET A 75 2.62 -7.86 -6.54
N VAL A 76 1.74 -6.92 -6.18
CA VAL A 76 0.53 -6.62 -6.97
C VAL A 76 0.84 -5.74 -8.18
N ILE A 77 1.53 -4.62 -7.96
CA ILE A 77 1.70 -3.57 -8.97
C ILE A 77 2.72 -3.99 -10.02
N LEU A 78 3.79 -4.70 -9.66
CA LEU A 78 4.80 -5.13 -10.63
C LEU A 78 4.31 -6.29 -11.50
N HIS A 79 3.37 -7.08 -11.01
CA HIS A 79 2.79 -8.23 -11.71
C HIS A 79 1.35 -7.99 -12.18
N TYR A 80 0.96 -6.72 -12.36
CA TYR A 80 -0.40 -6.37 -12.73
C TYR A 80 -0.82 -6.99 -14.07
N LYS A 81 0.11 -7.19 -15.01
CA LYS A 81 -0.18 -7.78 -16.32
C LYS A 81 -0.54 -9.26 -16.21
N GLU A 82 0.16 -9.99 -15.35
CA GLU A 82 -0.09 -11.40 -15.07
C GLU A 82 -1.43 -11.57 -14.32
N ILE A 83 -1.73 -10.67 -13.39
CA ILE A 83 -3.01 -10.65 -12.66
C ILE A 83 -4.19 -10.37 -13.61
N LEU A 84 -4.02 -9.43 -14.56
CA LEU A 84 -5.05 -9.09 -15.54
C LEU A 84 -5.18 -10.12 -16.67
N ALA A 85 -4.10 -10.83 -17.03
CA ALA A 85 -4.14 -11.86 -18.06
C ALA A 85 -4.92 -13.12 -17.61
N GLY A 86 -5.01 -13.36 -16.30
CA GLY A 86 -5.78 -14.44 -15.70
C GLY A 86 -7.22 -14.06 -15.37
N ASP A 87 -7.92 -13.37 -16.28
CA ASP A 87 -9.24 -12.71 -16.15
C ASP A 87 -10.40 -13.55 -15.52
N GLU A 88 -10.17 -14.80 -15.10
CA GLU A 88 -11.07 -15.54 -14.21
C GLU A 88 -10.98 -15.08 -12.73
N PHE A 89 -9.88 -14.47 -12.29
CA PHE A 89 -9.67 -14.13 -10.86
C PHE A 89 -10.17 -12.75 -10.41
N CYS A 90 -10.47 -11.84 -11.34
CA CYS A 90 -10.98 -10.50 -11.02
C CYS A 90 -12.52 -10.41 -11.02
N HIS A 91 -13.22 -11.53 -10.82
CA HIS A 91 -14.67 -11.57 -10.57
C HIS A 91 -15.06 -11.27 -9.10
N LEU A 92 -14.33 -10.39 -8.40
CA LEU A 92 -14.77 -9.83 -7.11
C LEU A 92 -15.97 -8.85 -7.25
N ALA A 93 -16.73 -8.96 -8.34
CA ALA A 93 -17.55 -7.90 -8.90
C ALA A 93 -18.68 -8.43 -9.82
N SER A 94 -19.20 -9.63 -9.59
CA SER A 94 -20.55 -9.99 -10.02
C SER A 94 -21.32 -10.10 -8.72
N GLU A 95 -22.21 -9.18 -8.34
CA GLU A 95 -23.39 -8.75 -9.06
C GLU A 95 -23.78 -7.33 -8.58
N LYS A 96 -24.19 -6.45 -9.50
CA LYS A 96 -25.00 -5.21 -9.29
C LYS A 96 -24.38 -3.83 -9.03
N ASP A 97 -23.08 -3.64 -8.84
CA ASP A 97 -22.53 -2.28 -8.70
C ASP A 97 -21.64 -1.85 -9.87
N ASN A 98 -21.72 -0.56 -10.23
CA ASN A 98 -20.95 0.14 -11.26
C ASN A 98 -19.43 0.08 -10.99
N ILE A 99 -18.83 -1.10 -11.08
CA ILE A 99 -17.41 -1.30 -10.84
C ILE A 99 -16.67 -0.89 -12.10
N VAL A 100 -16.13 0.33 -12.06
CA VAL A 100 -15.22 0.85 -13.09
C VAL A 100 -13.96 -0.01 -13.06
N GLN A 101 -13.87 -0.96 -14.00
CA GLN A 101 -12.62 -1.67 -14.29
C GLN A 101 -11.53 -0.63 -14.55
N ILE A 102 -10.40 -0.76 -13.85
CA ILE A 102 -9.25 0.11 -14.05
C ILE A 102 -8.70 -0.20 -15.44
N SER A 103 -8.68 0.79 -16.31
CA SER A 103 -8.16 0.61 -17.67
C SER A 103 -6.67 0.27 -17.64
N SER A 104 -6.18 -0.43 -18.67
CA SER A 104 -4.75 -0.77 -18.80
C SER A 104 -3.85 0.47 -18.74
N LYS A 105 -4.32 1.61 -19.26
CA LYS A 105 -3.60 2.88 -19.20
C LYS A 105 -3.49 3.41 -17.76
N GLN A 106 -4.56 3.34 -16.98
CA GLN A 106 -4.52 3.72 -15.55
C GLN A 106 -3.57 2.82 -14.78
N TRP A 107 -3.54 1.52 -15.07
CA TRP A 107 -2.56 0.61 -14.48
C TRP A 107 -1.12 0.99 -14.80
N GLU A 108 -0.82 1.35 -16.05
CA GLU A 108 0.52 1.82 -16.43
C GLU A 108 0.92 3.12 -15.73
N GLU A 109 -0.01 4.07 -15.57
CA GLU A 109 0.21 5.30 -14.82
C GLU A 109 0.50 5.01 -13.35
N ILE A 110 -0.29 4.12 -12.73
CA ILE A 110 -0.07 3.68 -11.35
C ILE A 110 1.26 2.97 -11.20
N PHE A 111 1.61 2.05 -12.10
CA PHE A 111 2.90 1.37 -12.12
C PHE A 111 4.07 2.36 -12.16
N LYS A 112 4.03 3.32 -13.10
CA LYS A 112 5.09 4.35 -13.22
C LYS A 112 5.18 5.19 -11.95
N SER A 113 4.05 5.63 -11.40
CA SER A 113 4.01 6.45 -10.18
C SER A 113 4.51 5.67 -8.94
N TRP A 114 4.20 4.38 -8.85
CA TRP A 114 4.66 3.51 -7.78
C TRP A 114 6.18 3.33 -7.84
N ILE A 115 6.73 3.06 -9.04
CA ILE A 115 8.18 2.93 -9.24
C ILE A 115 8.91 4.23 -8.85
N ASP A 116 8.35 5.39 -9.19
CA ASP A 116 8.95 6.68 -8.82
C ASP A 116 9.00 6.87 -7.29
N LEU A 117 7.89 6.64 -6.60
CA LEU A 117 7.81 6.68 -5.14
C LEU A 117 8.79 5.69 -4.49
N ARG A 118 8.84 4.45 -5.01
CA ARG A 118 9.73 3.38 -4.53
C ARG A 118 11.20 3.76 -4.61
N ARG A 119 11.61 4.45 -5.68
CA ARG A 119 13.00 4.86 -5.90
C ARG A 119 13.40 6.08 -5.08
N LYS A 120 12.43 6.89 -4.66
CA LYS A 120 12.65 8.14 -3.93
C LYS A 120 12.32 7.97 -2.44
N GLU A 121 11.08 8.21 -2.05
CA GLU A 121 10.68 8.33 -0.63
C GLU A 121 10.45 6.99 0.07
N MET A 122 10.40 5.87 -0.67
CA MET A 122 10.30 4.51 -0.11
C MET A 122 11.55 3.66 -0.39
N ALA A 123 12.65 4.29 -0.80
CA ALA A 123 13.93 3.62 -0.95
C ALA A 123 14.51 3.21 0.41
N ASP A 124 15.24 2.10 0.47
CA ASP A 124 15.85 1.60 1.72
C ASP A 124 16.76 2.64 2.36
N THR A 125 17.56 3.33 1.54
CA THR A 125 18.46 4.40 1.96
C THR A 125 17.69 5.59 2.54
N TYR A 126 16.55 5.95 1.93
CA TYR A 126 15.72 7.06 2.40
C TYR A 126 15.05 6.72 3.74
N ILE A 127 14.43 5.54 3.83
CA ILE A 127 13.76 5.07 5.06
C ILE A 127 14.76 4.93 6.20
N HIS A 128 15.94 4.34 5.92
CA HIS A 128 17.00 4.18 6.92
C HIS A 128 17.53 5.54 7.39
N SER A 129 17.86 6.45 6.47
CA SER A 129 18.33 7.79 6.80
C SER A 129 17.31 8.56 7.65
N TRP A 130 16.03 8.52 7.26
CA TRP A 130 14.95 9.13 8.02
C TRP A 130 14.82 8.52 9.43
N ALA A 131 14.77 7.18 9.54
CA ALA A 131 14.61 6.52 10.83
C ALA A 131 15.77 6.80 11.78
N SER A 132 17.01 6.72 11.30
CA SER A 132 18.22 7.03 12.06
C SER A 132 18.23 8.49 12.53
N GLY A 133 17.85 9.44 11.66
CA GLY A 133 17.73 10.85 12.02
C GLY A 133 16.69 11.09 13.11
N MET A 134 15.52 10.47 13.01
CA MET A 134 14.46 10.59 14.02
C MET A 134 14.85 9.97 15.37
N ILE A 135 15.55 8.83 15.37
CA ILE A 135 16.06 8.20 16.59
C ILE A 135 17.07 9.10 17.28
N LYS A 136 18.00 9.70 16.52
CA LYS A 136 18.99 10.63 17.06
C LYS A 136 18.33 11.84 17.73
N LEU A 137 17.36 12.46 17.07
CA LEU A 137 16.59 13.59 17.63
C LEU A 137 15.84 13.20 18.92
N GLN A 138 15.32 11.98 19.00
CA GLN A 138 14.66 11.48 20.22
C GLN A 138 15.65 11.24 21.37
N MET A 139 16.91 10.89 21.07
CA MET A 139 17.95 10.72 22.06
C MET A 139 18.50 12.05 22.56
N GLU A 140 18.61 13.06 21.70
CA GLU A 140 19.07 14.42 22.04
C GLU A 140 18.02 15.23 22.83
N ALA A 141 16.74 14.87 22.72
CA ALA A 141 15.64 15.49 23.44
C ALA A 141 15.41 14.93 24.86
N LYS A 142 16.22 13.96 25.30
CA LYS A 142 16.21 13.38 26.66
C LYS A 142 17.39 13.91 27.46
#